data_AF-A0A953NUE3-F1
#
_entry.id   AF-A0A953NUE3-F1
#
_cell.length_a   1.000
_cell.length_b   1.000
_cell.length_c   1.000
_cell.angle_alpha   90.00
_cell.angle_beta   90.00
_cell.angle_gamma   90.00
#
_symmetry.space_group_name_H-M   'P 1'
#
loop_
_entity.id
_entity.type
_entity.pdbx_description
1 polymer ?
#
loop_
_entity_poly.entity_id
_entity_poly.type
_entity_poly.pdbx_seq_one_letter_code
_entity_poly.pdbx_strand_id
1 'polypeptide(L)'
;MDFGTESNSIYHRDPGIKDMRNFRLYCILLALLAPSLCLARDVAVITDKANPSTTVSRTDLLKLLRAGTAKWPDGKKVTVYLSNPGSEDGKLLLEKTYKMTPGELKSFAAAQKGNIVILDSDELVVKAVSENPGAIGVVNVYSINSAVKVLRVDGKLPFEQGYLLHAN
;
A
#
# COMPACT_ATOMS: atom_id res chain seq x y z
N MET A 1 -39.20 73.76 9.50
CA MET A 1 -38.87 72.55 10.26
C MET A 1 -39.04 71.39 9.30
N ASP A 2 -37.95 70.95 8.68
CA ASP A 2 -37.94 69.77 7.82
C ASP A 2 -36.66 69.01 8.20
N PHE A 3 -36.83 67.89 8.91
CA PHE A 3 -35.76 67.04 9.39
C PHE A 3 -35.52 65.94 8.34
N GLY A 4 -34.24 65.69 8.02
CA GLY A 4 -33.79 64.51 7.27
C GLY A 4 -34.25 63.19 7.91
N THR A 5 -34.06 62.02 7.30
CA THR A 5 -32.74 61.49 6.97
C THR A 5 -32.80 60.23 6.08
N GLU A 6 -31.72 60.09 5.30
CA GLU A 6 -30.99 58.86 4.98
C GLU A 6 -31.64 57.78 4.10
N SER A 7 -31.39 57.92 2.80
CA SER A 7 -31.24 56.80 1.88
C SER A 7 -30.03 55.95 2.30
N ASN A 8 -30.28 54.75 2.81
CA ASN A 8 -29.24 53.78 3.15
C ASN A 8 -28.73 53.09 1.87
N SER A 9 -27.69 53.66 1.25
CA SER A 9 -27.01 53.07 0.10
C SER A 9 -26.06 51.96 0.60
N ILE A 10 -26.47 50.71 0.39
CA ILE A 10 -25.64 49.53 0.62
C ILE A 10 -24.47 49.58 -0.36
N TYR A 11 -23.28 49.86 0.15
CA TYR A 11 -22.03 49.75 -0.59
C TYR A 11 -21.82 48.31 -1.08
N HIS A 12 -22.19 48.05 -2.34
CA HIS A 12 -21.68 46.89 -3.06
C HIS A 12 -20.21 47.18 -3.40
N ARG A 13 -19.30 46.72 -2.53
CA ARG A 13 -17.86 46.75 -2.82
C ARG A 13 -17.57 45.67 -3.86
N ASP A 14 -17.44 46.07 -5.11
CA ASP A 14 -16.78 45.25 -6.14
C ASP A 14 -15.33 45.00 -5.68
N PRO A 15 -14.90 43.74 -5.51
CA PRO A 15 -13.51 43.45 -5.22
C PRO A 15 -12.68 43.86 -6.44
N GLY A 16 -11.80 44.85 -6.24
CA GLY A 16 -10.98 45.38 -7.31
C GLY A 16 -10.11 44.30 -7.94
N ILE A 17 -9.95 44.36 -9.25
CA ILE A 17 -9.16 43.42 -10.09
C ILE A 17 -7.75 43.12 -9.53
N LYS A 18 -7.19 44.01 -8.71
CA LYS A 18 -5.91 43.83 -7.99
C LYS A 18 -5.97 42.77 -6.88
N ASP A 19 -7.08 42.68 -6.15
CA ASP A 19 -7.28 41.70 -5.08
C ASP A 19 -7.34 40.28 -5.63
N MET A 20 -7.96 40.10 -6.79
CA MET A 20 -8.06 38.81 -7.46
C MET A 20 -6.72 38.31 -8.02
N ARG A 21 -5.81 39.23 -8.42
CA ARG A 21 -4.44 38.88 -8.84
C ARG A 21 -3.58 38.43 -7.66
N ASN A 22 -3.68 39.13 -6.53
CA ASN A 22 -2.94 38.78 -5.32
C ASN A 22 -3.48 37.49 -4.70
N PHE A 23 -4.80 37.30 -4.69
CA PHE A 23 -5.44 36.06 -4.27
C PHE A 23 -5.03 34.87 -5.14
N ARG A 24 -4.99 35.04 -6.47
CA ARG A 24 -4.49 34.01 -7.39
C ARG A 24 -3.01 33.67 -7.13
N LEU A 25 -2.18 34.68 -6.87
CA LEU A 25 -0.77 34.46 -6.51
C LEU A 25 -0.64 33.71 -5.18
N TYR A 26 -1.44 34.03 -4.16
CA TYR A 26 -1.47 33.29 -2.90
C TYR A 26 -1.96 31.84 -3.07
N CYS A 27 -2.99 31.59 -3.89
CA CYS A 27 -3.45 30.23 -4.19
C CYS A 27 -2.39 29.40 -4.93
N ILE A 28 -1.66 30.00 -5.88
CA ILE A 28 -0.57 29.33 -6.60
C ILE A 28 0.60 29.04 -5.65
N LEU A 29 0.95 29.99 -4.77
CA LEU A 29 2.01 29.80 -3.77
C LEU A 29 1.65 28.71 -2.75
N LEU A 30 0.38 28.64 -2.32
CA LEU A 30 -0.12 27.61 -1.40
C LEU A 30 -0.15 26.22 -2.05
N ALA A 31 -0.47 26.14 -3.36
CA ALA A 31 -0.45 24.88 -4.11
C ALA A 31 0.97 24.35 -4.36
N LEU A 32 1.98 25.24 -4.47
CA LEU A 32 3.40 24.88 -4.61
C LEU A 32 4.04 24.44 -3.28
N LEU A 33 3.48 24.86 -2.14
CA LEU A 33 3.94 24.47 -0.80
C LEU A 33 3.29 23.20 -0.26
N ALA A 34 2.35 22.58 -0.98
CA ALA A 34 1.76 21.33 -0.56
C ALA A 34 2.85 20.24 -0.57
N PRO A 35 3.31 19.74 0.60
CA PRO A 35 4.19 18.59 0.59
C PRO A 35 3.39 17.46 -0.04
N SER A 36 3.85 16.97 -1.20
CA SER A 36 3.44 15.67 -1.67
C SER A 36 3.88 14.72 -0.57
N LEU A 37 2.95 14.17 0.23
CA LEU A 37 3.24 13.04 1.11
C LEU A 37 3.50 11.83 0.21
N CYS A 38 4.63 11.84 -0.49
CA CYS A 38 5.21 10.66 -1.07
C CYS A 38 5.79 9.89 0.11
N LEU A 39 4.92 9.18 0.83
CA LEU A 39 5.38 8.15 1.74
C LEU A 39 5.94 7.06 0.83
N ALA A 40 7.28 6.98 0.74
CA ALA A 40 7.93 5.80 0.22
C ALA A 40 7.43 4.60 1.04
N ARG A 41 6.55 3.80 0.44
CA ARG A 41 5.98 2.60 1.06
C ARG A 41 6.83 1.41 0.67
N ASP A 42 7.66 0.97 1.60
CA ASP A 42 8.42 -0.25 1.44
C ASP A 42 7.62 -1.43 1.96
N VAL A 43 7.39 -2.44 1.12
CA VAL A 43 6.75 -3.68 1.53
C VAL A 43 7.74 -4.83 1.48
N ALA A 44 7.63 -5.77 2.41
CA ALA A 44 8.47 -6.93 2.50
C ALA A 44 7.69 -8.21 2.22
N VAL A 45 8.41 -9.19 1.67
CA VAL A 45 7.95 -10.57 1.67
C VAL A 45 8.47 -11.24 2.94
N ILE A 46 7.57 -11.85 3.70
CA ILE A 46 7.89 -12.56 4.94
C ILE A 46 7.49 -14.03 4.84
N THR A 47 8.13 -14.87 5.64
CA THR A 47 7.83 -16.30 5.82
C THR A 47 7.99 -16.68 7.29
N ASP A 48 7.48 -17.84 7.67
CA ASP A 48 7.75 -18.41 8.99
C ASP A 48 9.26 -18.59 9.23
N LYS A 49 9.68 -18.50 10.50
CA LYS A 49 11.10 -18.59 10.87
C LYS A 49 11.76 -19.91 10.51
N ALA A 50 11.01 -21.01 10.57
CA ALA A 50 11.53 -22.36 10.38
C ALA A 50 11.67 -22.73 8.89
N ASN A 51 11.14 -21.92 7.98
CA ASN A 51 11.36 -22.09 6.55
C ASN A 51 12.87 -22.09 6.26
N PRO A 52 13.43 -23.03 5.49
CA PRO A 52 14.86 -23.00 5.16
C PRO A 52 15.21 -21.91 4.12
N SER A 53 14.23 -21.45 3.33
CA SER A 53 14.47 -20.48 2.26
C SER A 53 14.81 -19.10 2.84
N THR A 54 15.89 -18.49 2.37
CA THR A 54 16.31 -17.12 2.74
C THR A 54 16.14 -16.15 1.58
N THR A 55 16.01 -16.66 0.37
CA THR A 55 15.85 -15.88 -0.86
C THR A 55 14.91 -16.61 -1.82
N VAL A 56 14.22 -15.84 -2.66
CA VAL A 56 13.37 -16.32 -3.74
C VAL A 56 13.61 -15.45 -4.99
N SER A 57 13.52 -16.04 -6.19
CA SER A 57 13.56 -15.24 -7.42
C SER A 57 12.25 -14.47 -7.60
N ARG A 58 12.26 -13.34 -8.30
CA ARG A 58 11.02 -12.63 -8.65
C ARG A 58 10.03 -13.54 -9.38
N THR A 59 10.51 -14.34 -10.32
CA THR A 59 9.67 -15.25 -11.09
C THR A 59 8.99 -16.28 -10.18
N ASP A 60 9.74 -16.86 -9.23
CA ASP A 60 9.18 -17.85 -8.33
C ASP A 60 8.27 -17.23 -7.28
N LEU A 61 8.59 -16.03 -6.79
CA LEU A 61 7.69 -15.27 -5.93
C LEU A 61 6.34 -15.02 -6.62
N LEU A 62 6.35 -14.56 -7.88
CA LEU A 62 5.13 -14.35 -8.64
C LEU A 62 4.33 -15.65 -8.83
N LYS A 63 5.01 -16.80 -9.01
CA LYS A 63 4.35 -18.12 -9.04
C LYS A 63 3.76 -18.47 -7.69
N LEU A 64 4.48 -18.27 -6.58
CA LEU A 64 4.01 -18.57 -5.23
C LEU A 64 2.76 -17.74 -4.88
N LEU A 65 2.76 -16.46 -5.25
CA LEU A 65 1.63 -15.56 -5.02
C LEU A 65 0.41 -15.89 -5.90
N ARG A 66 0.62 -16.38 -7.13
CA ARG A 66 -0.47 -16.65 -8.08
C ARG A 66 -0.93 -18.10 -8.13
N ALA A 67 -0.12 -19.06 -7.73
CA ALA A 67 -0.49 -20.46 -7.77
C ALA A 67 -1.15 -20.82 -6.45
N GLY A 68 -2.46 -21.09 -6.44
CA GLY A 68 -3.11 -21.65 -5.25
C GLY A 68 -2.67 -23.07 -4.90
N THR A 69 -1.65 -23.63 -5.56
CA THR A 69 -1.06 -24.93 -5.22
C THR A 69 0.46 -24.88 -5.20
N ALA A 70 1.04 -23.70 -5.00
CA ALA A 70 2.48 -23.54 -4.94
C ALA A 70 3.09 -24.35 -3.78
N LYS A 71 4.31 -24.84 -4.01
CA LYS A 71 5.09 -25.59 -3.02
C LYS A 71 6.49 -25.03 -2.95
N TRP A 72 7.05 -25.05 -1.74
CA TRP A 72 8.46 -24.83 -1.53
C TRP A 72 9.30 -25.96 -2.14
N PRO A 73 10.60 -25.74 -2.40
CA PRO A 73 11.50 -26.80 -2.89
C PRO A 73 11.55 -28.04 -1.99
N ASP A 74 11.27 -27.89 -0.70
CA ASP A 74 11.18 -28.99 0.28
C ASP A 74 9.84 -29.76 0.23
N GLY A 75 8.92 -29.36 -0.66
CA GLY A 75 7.61 -29.97 -0.86
C GLY A 75 6.49 -29.43 0.03
N LYS A 76 6.78 -28.54 0.99
CA LYS A 76 5.74 -27.93 1.82
C LYS A 76 4.80 -27.06 0.98
N LYS A 77 3.50 -27.17 1.25
CA LYS A 77 2.49 -26.30 0.62
C LYS A 77 2.70 -24.86 1.06
N VAL A 78 2.46 -23.94 0.14
CA VAL A 78 2.49 -22.51 0.43
C VAL A 78 1.08 -22.00 0.62
N THR A 79 0.86 -21.36 1.77
CA THR A 79 -0.32 -20.53 2.02
C THR A 79 0.10 -19.07 1.98
N VAL A 80 -0.59 -18.27 1.19
CA VAL A 80 -0.31 -16.85 1.01
C VAL A 80 -1.29 -16.04 1.85
N TYR A 81 -0.77 -15.23 2.77
CA TYR A 81 -1.53 -14.27 3.56
C TYR A 81 -1.28 -12.86 3.02
N LEU A 82 -2.36 -12.20 2.60
CA LEU A 82 -2.32 -10.85 2.06
C LEU A 82 -3.07 -9.92 2.99
N SER A 83 -2.56 -8.71 3.18
CA SER A 83 -3.34 -7.67 3.83
C SER A 83 -4.41 -7.12 2.89
N ASN A 84 -5.33 -6.34 3.47
CA ASN A 84 -6.51 -5.84 2.78
C ASN A 84 -6.13 -5.13 1.46
N PRO A 85 -6.58 -5.61 0.29
CA PRO A 85 -6.21 -5.02 -1.00
C PRO A 85 -6.79 -3.62 -1.24
N GLY A 86 -7.70 -3.16 -0.39
CA GLY A 86 -8.16 -1.77 -0.36
C GLY A 86 -7.21 -0.80 0.35
N SER A 87 -6.27 -1.31 1.15
CA SER A 87 -5.24 -0.50 1.80
C SER A 87 -4.23 0.04 0.77
N GLU A 88 -3.50 1.08 1.13
CA GLU A 88 -2.49 1.66 0.24
C GLU A 88 -1.38 0.65 -0.08
N ASP A 89 -0.95 -0.13 0.90
CA ASP A 89 0.11 -1.13 0.72
C ASP A 89 -0.40 -2.35 -0.07
N GLY A 90 -1.66 -2.73 0.12
CA GLY A 90 -2.34 -3.76 -0.68
C GLY A 90 -2.48 -3.36 -2.16
N LYS A 91 -2.67 -2.07 -2.46
CA LYS A 91 -2.70 -1.55 -3.83
C LYS A 91 -1.35 -1.70 -4.53
N LEU A 92 -0.23 -1.52 -3.83
CA LEU A 92 1.10 -1.75 -4.41
C LEU A 92 1.27 -3.22 -4.83
N LEU A 93 0.81 -4.16 -4.00
CA LEU A 93 0.82 -5.58 -4.33
C LEU A 93 -0.06 -5.89 -5.55
N LEU A 94 -1.24 -5.29 -5.64
CA LEU A 94 -2.10 -5.41 -6.82
C LEU A 94 -1.40 -4.89 -8.08
N GLU A 95 -0.77 -3.71 -8.00
CA GLU A 95 -0.11 -3.09 -9.14
C GLU A 95 1.11 -3.89 -9.60
N LYS A 96 2.00 -4.32 -8.70
CA LYS A 96 3.27 -4.95 -9.08
C LYS A 96 3.12 -6.45 -9.36
N THR A 97 2.29 -7.13 -8.58
CA THR A 97 2.17 -8.58 -8.63
C THR A 97 0.96 -8.99 -9.43
N TYR A 98 -0.26 -8.80 -8.92
CA TYR A 98 -1.45 -9.48 -9.44
C TYR A 98 -2.01 -8.88 -10.73
N LYS A 99 -1.84 -7.56 -10.95
CA LYS A 99 -2.45 -6.79 -12.05
C LYS A 99 -3.99 -6.93 -12.05
N MET A 100 -4.57 -6.94 -10.85
CA MET A 100 -6.01 -7.11 -10.60
C MET A 100 -6.53 -5.93 -9.79
N THR A 101 -7.83 -5.69 -9.84
CA THR A 101 -8.52 -4.80 -8.90
C THR A 101 -8.67 -5.47 -7.52
N PRO A 102 -8.95 -4.70 -6.45
CA PRO A 102 -9.21 -5.28 -5.12
C PRO A 102 -10.36 -6.30 -5.11
N GLY A 103 -11.41 -6.06 -5.91
CA GLY A 103 -12.54 -6.97 -6.05
C GLY A 103 -12.14 -8.29 -6.72
N GLU A 104 -11.40 -8.20 -7.82
CA GLU A 104 -10.89 -9.39 -8.54
C GLU A 104 -9.95 -10.22 -7.68
N LEU A 105 -9.06 -9.59 -6.88
CA LEU A 105 -8.19 -10.34 -5.98
C LEU A 105 -8.98 -11.07 -4.89
N LYS A 106 -10.05 -10.46 -4.34
CA LYS A 106 -10.94 -11.13 -3.38
C LYS A 106 -11.62 -12.35 -4.00
N SER A 107 -12.16 -12.21 -5.21
CA SER A 107 -12.75 -13.33 -5.95
C SER A 107 -11.72 -14.42 -6.28
N PHE A 108 -10.52 -14.02 -6.68
CA PHE A 108 -9.41 -14.92 -6.95
C PHE A 108 -8.99 -15.71 -5.72
N ALA A 109 -8.83 -15.05 -4.57
CA ALA A 109 -8.48 -15.67 -3.30
C ALA A 109 -9.56 -16.68 -2.85
N ALA A 110 -10.84 -16.33 -2.99
CA ALA A 110 -11.95 -17.23 -2.69
C ALA A 110 -11.90 -18.52 -3.54
N ALA A 111 -11.47 -18.43 -4.81
CA ALA A 111 -11.31 -19.58 -5.69
C ALA A 111 -10.12 -20.48 -5.32
N GLN A 112 -9.11 -19.97 -4.58
CA GLN A 112 -7.92 -20.74 -4.20
C GLN A 112 -8.13 -21.69 -3.01
N LYS A 113 -9.36 -21.89 -2.52
CA LYS A 113 -9.71 -22.88 -1.47
C LYS A 113 -8.81 -22.80 -0.22
N GLY A 114 -8.52 -21.58 0.24
CA GLY A 114 -7.75 -21.34 1.46
C GLY A 114 -6.22 -21.26 1.27
N ASN A 115 -5.70 -21.46 0.06
CA ASN A 115 -4.27 -21.26 -0.21
C ASN A 115 -3.89 -19.78 -0.36
N ILE A 116 -4.86 -18.90 -0.55
CA ILE A 116 -4.70 -17.44 -0.47
C ILE A 116 -5.76 -16.92 0.50
N VAL A 117 -5.32 -16.20 1.52
CA VAL A 117 -6.15 -15.66 2.60
C VAL A 117 -5.91 -14.16 2.70
N ILE A 118 -6.97 -13.38 2.62
CA ILE A 118 -6.93 -11.92 2.81
C ILE A 118 -7.30 -11.62 4.26
N LEU A 119 -6.49 -10.81 4.93
CA LEU A 119 -6.66 -10.39 6.31
C LEU A 119 -6.79 -8.86 6.39
N ASP A 120 -7.37 -8.36 7.48
CA ASP A 120 -7.72 -6.95 7.59
C ASP A 120 -6.52 -6.03 7.88
N SER A 121 -5.41 -6.57 8.41
CA SER A 121 -4.20 -5.80 8.74
C SER A 121 -2.91 -6.59 8.55
N ASP A 122 -1.80 -5.87 8.42
CA ASP A 122 -0.46 -6.46 8.33
C ASP A 122 -0.07 -7.20 9.61
N GLU A 123 -0.53 -6.75 10.78
CA GLU A 123 -0.31 -7.43 12.07
C GLU A 123 -0.92 -8.85 12.06
N LEU A 124 -2.13 -8.98 11.51
CA LEU A 124 -2.77 -10.29 11.34
C LEU A 124 -2.03 -11.17 10.34
N VAL A 125 -1.48 -10.59 9.27
CA VAL A 125 -0.62 -11.30 8.32
C VAL A 125 0.65 -11.81 9.00
N VAL A 126 1.35 -10.96 9.75
CA VAL A 126 2.56 -11.35 10.50
C VAL A 126 2.25 -12.49 11.47
N LYS A 127 1.16 -12.36 12.24
CA LYS A 127 0.71 -13.42 13.16
C LYS A 127 0.44 -14.72 12.42
N ALA A 128 -0.37 -14.68 11.35
CA ALA A 128 -0.71 -15.86 10.58
C ALA A 128 0.53 -16.54 9.97
N VAL A 129 1.48 -15.77 9.43
CA VAL A 129 2.74 -16.31 8.90
C VAL A 129 3.59 -16.95 10.00
N SER A 130 3.63 -16.37 11.20
CA SER A 130 4.39 -16.94 12.32
C SER A 130 3.82 -18.27 12.82
N GLU A 131 2.50 -18.48 12.68
CA GLU A 131 1.78 -19.65 13.19
C GLU A 131 1.64 -20.77 12.15
N ASN A 132 1.86 -20.49 10.86
CA ASN A 132 1.63 -21.44 9.77
C ASN A 132 2.95 -21.75 9.03
N PRO A 133 3.58 -22.92 9.29
CA PRO A 133 4.80 -23.31 8.60
C PRO A 133 4.63 -23.38 7.07
N GLY A 134 5.56 -22.79 6.33
CA GLY A 134 5.51 -22.69 4.86
C GLY A 134 4.68 -21.51 4.35
N ALA A 135 4.11 -20.69 5.22
CA ALA A 135 3.34 -19.52 4.81
C ALA A 135 4.21 -18.40 4.25
N ILE A 136 3.61 -17.61 3.36
CA ILE A 136 4.18 -16.35 2.84
C ILE A 136 3.23 -15.22 3.19
N GLY A 137 3.79 -14.09 3.62
CA GLY A 137 3.07 -12.83 3.77
C GLY A 137 3.70 -11.72 2.95
N VAL A 138 2.88 -10.74 2.56
CA VAL A 138 3.35 -9.44 2.06
C VAL A 138 2.79 -8.35 2.97
N VAL A 139 3.68 -7.58 3.59
CA VAL A 139 3.34 -6.58 4.60
C VAL A 139 4.22 -5.35 4.46
N ASN A 140 3.80 -4.23 5.03
CA ASN A 140 4.64 -3.07 5.23
C ASN A 140 5.87 -3.43 6.08
N VAL A 141 7.04 -2.91 5.73
CA VAL A 141 8.29 -3.09 6.49
C VAL A 141 8.17 -2.70 7.96
N TYR A 142 7.36 -1.69 8.28
CA TYR A 142 7.17 -1.21 9.64
C TYR A 142 6.31 -2.13 10.51
N SER A 143 5.58 -3.07 9.91
CA SER A 143 4.79 -4.08 10.64
C SER A 143 5.59 -5.33 10.97
N ILE A 144 6.80 -5.49 10.41
CA ILE A 144 7.65 -6.66 10.64
C ILE A 144 8.16 -6.64 12.08
N ASN A 145 8.08 -7.79 12.73
CA ASN A 145 8.66 -8.01 14.04
C ASN A 145 9.50 -9.29 14.06
N SER A 146 10.06 -9.61 15.23
CA SER A 146 10.93 -10.76 15.40
C SER A 146 10.21 -12.11 15.36
N ALA A 147 8.90 -12.21 15.10
CA ALA A 147 8.19 -13.49 15.01
C ALA A 147 8.34 -14.17 13.63
N VAL A 148 8.68 -13.40 12.60
CA VAL A 148 8.78 -13.86 11.22
C VAL A 148 10.17 -13.65 10.66
N LYS A 149 10.42 -14.18 9.46
CA LYS A 149 11.66 -13.97 8.72
C LYS A 149 11.36 -13.23 7.42
N VAL A 150 12.19 -12.25 7.09
CA VAL A 150 12.13 -11.55 5.79
C VAL A 150 12.80 -12.40 4.72
N LEU A 151 12.11 -12.61 3.59
CA LEU A 151 12.65 -13.24 2.40
C LEU A 151 13.29 -12.20 1.50
N ARG A 152 14.50 -12.49 1.03
CA ARG A 152 15.13 -11.71 -0.05
C ARG A 152 14.42 -12.02 -1.37
N VAL A 153 14.20 -11.00 -2.18
CA VAL A 153 13.68 -11.14 -3.55
C VAL A 153 14.80 -10.81 -4.52
N ASP A 154 15.20 -11.76 -5.36
CA ASP A 154 16.39 -11.68 -6.22
C ASP A 154 17.66 -11.29 -5.42
N GLY A 155 17.79 -11.83 -4.20
CA GLY A 155 18.89 -11.53 -3.29
C GLY A 155 18.78 -10.19 -2.56
N LYS A 156 17.73 -9.40 -2.85
CA LYS A 156 17.54 -8.05 -2.29
C LYS A 156 16.60 -8.02 -1.09
N LEU A 157 16.94 -7.24 -0.07
CA LEU A 157 16.09 -6.87 1.05
C LEU A 157 15.22 -5.65 0.72
N PRO A 158 14.14 -5.41 1.50
CA PRO A 158 13.45 -4.13 1.48
C PRO A 158 14.47 -2.98 1.68
N PHE A 159 14.27 -1.86 0.98
CA PHE A 159 15.17 -0.70 0.88
C PHE A 159 16.45 -0.86 0.05
N GLU A 160 16.82 -2.06 -0.41
CA GLU A 160 17.94 -2.19 -1.34
C GLU A 160 17.54 -1.77 -2.76
N GLN A 161 18.42 -1.04 -3.45
CA GLN A 161 18.17 -0.62 -4.82
C GLN A 161 17.89 -1.82 -5.73
N GLY A 162 16.81 -1.72 -6.52
CA GLY A 162 16.35 -2.78 -7.41
C GLY A 162 15.44 -3.83 -6.74
N TYR A 163 15.04 -3.62 -5.49
CA TYR A 163 14.05 -4.48 -4.83
C TYR A 163 12.67 -4.39 -5.52
N LEU A 164 12.05 -5.55 -5.72
CA LEU A 164 10.86 -5.71 -6.56
C LEU A 164 9.66 -4.87 -6.11
N LEU A 165 9.44 -4.77 -4.81
CA LEU A 165 8.23 -4.22 -4.22
C LEU A 165 8.47 -2.87 -3.55
N HIS A 166 9.40 -2.08 -4.09
CA HIS A 166 9.58 -0.69 -3.67
C HIS A 166 8.43 0.17 -4.24
N ALA A 167 7.84 1.05 -3.42
CA ALA A 167 6.97 2.11 -3.93
C ALA A 167 7.78 3.16 -4.71
N ASN A 168 7.17 3.76 -5.71
CA ASN A 168 7.80 4.75 -6.60
C ASN A 168 7.36 6.17 -6.30
#